data_AF-A0A5A7RS84-F1
#
_entry.id   AF-A0A5A7RS84-F1
#
_cell.length_a   1.000
_cell.length_b   1.000
_cell.length_c   1.000
_cell.angle_alpha   90.00
_cell.angle_beta   90.00
_cell.angle_gamma   90.00
#
_symmetry.space_group_name_H-M   'P 1'
#
loop_
_entity.id
_entity.type
_entity.pdbx_description
1 polymer ?
#
loop_
_entity_poly.entity_id
_entity_poly.type
_entity_poly.pdbx_seq_one_letter_code
_entity_poly.pdbx_strand_id
1 'polypeptide(L)'
;MDRCLIYFVRSQRGDTYGFSFYPLPLSFFTMKRFLGAFSWKEKPREKKFLGQEETPTVSPYILFPYVFFGNETTFFSKKKGVQGNFSKHFCIGIQSLNVLLDLIEALFLILLPLVLLALLIVAYTTHRGMFLRIGFSHKEMGLLSIGPFAAMMFDMPVFIYKNYFLAFNIGGAVVPIVLSIHLLKKKNISAVKSISGISVVAAATFMITRVTDMGVVSSFPFYLIPSILSVLIAFLLFSNHSEKTPGYGYAISTLGVVIGGDFFHFPEIFSKPFMGSVGGAGLYDMVYIAGLLTLCLALPFMGREIKREAFPVKEPSMFLRKAILSRDYKEAVSLAIKAVEMKTEEVAKKFGIEGEYALLSLIGRDAYDDYLLMKRKGIFSEDEARKVILTAKLIIDALEKKEMRLYASPLSRTVAFLIDFAMLFSVSIFFAIISGKNFIGMFVIFLSSFQFLYFTILEYLYGSTVGKAFVHIRVKLENMEKLDFISSFTRNIIRFFDMLLGFYFVSFILIAFSPKKQRLGDIVAGTIVVKNM
;
A
#
# COMPACT_ATOMS: atom_id res chain seq x y z
N MET A 1 -26.37 14.67 -44.78
CA MET A 1 -26.13 14.14 -46.14
C MET A 1 -24.63 14.26 -46.36
N ASP A 2 -23.80 13.21 -46.48
CA ASP A 2 -24.03 11.77 -46.54
C ASP A 2 -22.96 11.01 -45.75
N ARG A 3 -23.34 9.77 -45.42
CA ARG A 3 -22.76 8.77 -44.53
C ARG A 3 -21.32 8.38 -44.90
N CYS A 4 -20.52 8.04 -43.87
CA CYS A 4 -19.57 6.93 -44.01
C CYS A 4 -19.72 5.99 -42.80
N LEU A 5 -20.18 4.79 -43.10
CA LEU A 5 -20.31 3.64 -42.21
C LEU A 5 -18.92 3.17 -41.73
N ILE A 6 -18.80 2.83 -40.45
CA ILE A 6 -17.87 1.80 -39.99
C ILE A 6 -18.68 0.82 -39.13
N TYR A 7 -18.48 -0.47 -39.43
CA TYR A 7 -19.34 -1.59 -39.12
C TYR A 7 -19.51 -1.89 -37.63
N PHE A 8 -20.77 -2.11 -37.23
CA PHE A 8 -21.13 -2.96 -36.11
C PHE A 8 -20.96 -4.43 -36.54
N VAL A 9 -20.07 -5.18 -35.88
CA VAL A 9 -20.22 -6.64 -35.81
C VAL A 9 -21.01 -6.94 -34.54
N ARG A 10 -22.32 -7.09 -34.71
CA ARG A 10 -23.20 -7.71 -33.72
C ARG A 10 -22.91 -9.22 -33.74
N SER A 11 -22.17 -9.73 -32.77
CA SER A 11 -22.19 -11.17 -32.51
C SER A 11 -23.51 -11.49 -31.84
N GLN A 12 -24.51 -11.86 -32.65
CA GLN A 12 -25.64 -12.64 -32.15
C GLN A 12 -25.21 -14.10 -32.09
N ARG A 13 -24.66 -14.51 -30.95
CA ARG A 13 -24.82 -15.84 -30.34
C ARG A 13 -24.38 -15.72 -28.88
N GLY A 14 -25.20 -16.28 -28.01
CA GLY A 14 -25.22 -16.03 -26.57
C GLY A 14 -23.97 -16.45 -25.80
N ASP A 15 -23.99 -16.02 -24.54
CA ASP A 15 -23.19 -16.47 -23.41
C ASP A 15 -21.68 -16.55 -23.63
N THR A 16 -20.96 -15.50 -23.21
CA THR A 16 -19.60 -15.63 -22.63
C THR A 16 -19.16 -14.29 -22.03
N TYR A 17 -18.82 -14.31 -20.73
CA TYR A 17 -18.14 -13.21 -20.05
C TYR A 17 -16.63 -13.44 -20.17
N GLY A 18 -15.91 -12.49 -20.75
CA GLY A 18 -14.44 -12.51 -20.82
C GLY A 18 -13.86 -11.40 -19.94
N PHE A 19 -13.12 -11.77 -18.91
CA PHE A 19 -12.18 -10.88 -18.21
C PHE A 19 -10.81 -11.08 -18.84
N SER A 20 -10.20 -10.02 -19.38
CA SER A 20 -8.82 -10.06 -19.86
C SER A 20 -7.85 -9.98 -18.68
N PHE A 21 -7.17 -11.08 -18.39
CA PHE A 21 -5.92 -11.11 -17.63
C PHE A 21 -4.76 -11.19 -18.61
N TYR A 22 -3.83 -10.24 -18.55
CA TYR A 22 -2.55 -10.33 -19.26
C TYR A 22 -1.52 -11.07 -18.40
N PRO A 23 -0.76 -12.03 -18.95
CA PRO A 23 0.44 -12.55 -18.30
C PRO A 23 1.59 -11.54 -18.42
N LEU A 24 2.27 -11.27 -17.31
CA LEU A 24 3.54 -10.52 -17.29
C LEU A 24 4.60 -11.23 -18.15
N PRO A 25 5.33 -10.52 -19.04
CA PRO A 25 6.50 -11.10 -19.67
C PRO A 25 7.71 -11.06 -18.71
N LEU A 26 8.19 -12.23 -18.31
CA LEU A 26 9.57 -12.42 -17.84
C LEU A 26 10.52 -12.19 -19.03
N SER A 27 11.17 -11.02 -19.11
CA SER A 27 12.48 -10.89 -19.75
C SER A 27 13.09 -9.50 -19.54
N PHE A 28 13.84 -9.34 -18.45
CA PHE A 28 15.00 -8.46 -18.41
C PHE A 28 16.21 -9.32 -18.77
N PHE A 29 16.87 -9.02 -19.91
CA PHE A 29 18.26 -9.33 -20.32
C PHE A 29 18.31 -9.57 -21.83
N THR A 30 18.53 -8.50 -22.61
CA THR A 30 19.61 -8.46 -23.62
C THR A 30 19.72 -7.06 -24.17
N MET A 31 20.79 -6.38 -23.77
CA MET A 31 21.32 -5.16 -24.35
C MET A 31 22.05 -5.53 -25.65
N LYS A 32 21.58 -5.09 -26.82
CA LYS A 32 22.40 -5.03 -28.04
C LYS A 32 21.78 -4.09 -29.10
N ARG A 33 22.55 -3.02 -29.40
CA ARG A 33 22.61 -2.26 -30.66
C ARG A 33 21.39 -1.45 -31.11
N PHE A 34 21.48 -0.13 -30.96
CA PHE A 34 20.99 0.81 -31.97
C PHE A 34 22.08 1.87 -32.24
N LEU A 35 22.91 1.58 -33.23
CA LEU A 35 23.75 2.52 -33.98
C LEU A 35 23.51 2.19 -35.45
N GLY A 36 23.24 3.19 -36.28
CA GLY A 36 23.33 3.09 -37.73
C GLY A 36 22.09 3.50 -38.49
N ALA A 37 22.06 4.76 -38.90
CA ALA A 37 21.30 5.24 -40.05
C ALA A 37 21.63 4.42 -41.32
N PHE A 38 20.65 4.21 -42.21
CA PHE A 38 20.82 4.38 -43.66
C PHE A 38 19.47 4.35 -44.39
N SER A 39 19.35 5.31 -45.30
CA SER A 39 18.28 5.54 -46.28
C SER A 39 18.20 4.40 -47.31
N TRP A 40 16.98 4.05 -47.77
CA TRP A 40 16.70 3.97 -49.22
C TRP A 40 15.19 4.00 -49.55
N LYS A 41 14.88 4.80 -50.58
CA LYS A 41 13.60 4.91 -51.30
C LYS A 41 13.37 3.67 -52.14
N GLU A 42 12.13 3.21 -52.24
CA GLU A 42 11.46 2.91 -53.53
C GLU A 42 9.95 2.66 -53.36
N LYS A 43 9.16 3.24 -54.27
CA LYS A 43 7.75 2.96 -54.61
C LYS A 43 7.74 2.88 -56.15
N PRO A 44 6.68 2.38 -56.83
CA PRO A 44 5.59 1.49 -56.43
C PRO A 44 5.39 0.35 -57.46
N ARG A 45 4.51 -0.62 -57.21
CA ARG A 45 3.80 -1.35 -58.29
C ARG A 45 2.48 -1.95 -57.78
N GLU A 46 1.39 -1.54 -58.44
CA GLU A 46 0.06 -2.13 -58.33
C GLU A 46 0.02 -3.52 -58.97
N LYS A 47 -0.74 -4.45 -58.37
CA LYS A 47 -1.54 -5.46 -59.08
C LYS A 47 -2.65 -5.99 -58.16
N LYS A 48 -3.90 -5.80 -58.59
CA LYS A 48 -5.11 -6.48 -58.10
C LYS A 48 -5.11 -7.93 -58.63
N PHE A 49 -5.49 -8.91 -57.80
CA PHE A 49 -6.69 -9.77 -57.98
C PHE A 49 -6.68 -10.97 -56.99
N LEU A 50 -7.84 -11.17 -56.33
CA LEU A 50 -8.47 -12.39 -55.79
C LEU A 50 -7.77 -13.27 -54.73
N GLY A 51 -8.22 -13.10 -53.48
CA GLY A 51 -8.99 -14.14 -52.77
C GLY A 51 -8.26 -15.37 -52.23
N GLN A 52 -7.54 -15.22 -51.11
CA GLN A 52 -7.33 -16.29 -50.13
C GLN A 52 -7.37 -15.68 -48.72
N GLU A 53 -8.14 -16.30 -47.82
CA GLU A 53 -8.27 -15.93 -46.41
C GLU A 53 -6.96 -16.19 -45.67
N GLU A 54 -6.18 -15.13 -45.41
CA GLU A 54 -5.12 -15.14 -44.42
C GLU A 54 -5.67 -14.61 -43.09
N THR A 55 -5.62 -15.45 -42.05
CA THR A 55 -5.86 -15.09 -40.65
C THR A 55 -4.90 -13.98 -40.21
N PRO A 56 -5.35 -12.81 -39.73
CA PRO A 56 -4.41 -11.83 -39.20
C PRO A 56 -4.04 -12.19 -37.76
N THR A 57 -2.76 -12.53 -37.60
CA THR A 57 -2.02 -12.55 -36.34
C THR A 57 -2.09 -11.18 -35.67
N VAL A 58 -2.67 -11.12 -34.48
CA VAL A 58 -2.75 -9.92 -33.64
C VAL A 58 -1.42 -9.72 -32.92
N SER A 59 -0.73 -8.61 -33.19
CA SER A 59 0.41 -8.13 -32.39
C SER A 59 -0.12 -7.19 -31.28
N PRO A 60 0.32 -7.32 -30.01
CA PRO A 60 -0.22 -6.54 -28.90
C PRO A 60 0.54 -5.21 -28.77
N TYR A 61 -0.06 -4.11 -29.23
CA TYR A 61 0.31 -2.79 -28.72
C TYR A 61 -0.58 -2.46 -27.52
N ILE A 62 0.10 -2.12 -26.41
CA ILE A 62 -0.47 -1.53 -25.21
C ILE A 62 -1.13 -0.21 -25.62
N LEU A 63 -2.47 -0.15 -25.63
CA LEU A 63 -3.21 1.08 -25.82
C LEU A 63 -3.32 1.81 -24.49
N PHE A 64 -2.52 2.86 -24.32
CA PHE A 64 -2.86 3.99 -23.45
C PHE A 64 -4.07 4.73 -24.04
N PRO A 65 -5.00 5.27 -23.24
CA PRO A 65 -6.10 6.05 -23.77
C PRO A 65 -5.55 7.36 -24.34
N TYR A 66 -5.58 7.49 -25.67
CA TYR A 66 -5.43 8.77 -26.34
C TYR A 66 -6.68 9.60 -26.05
N VAL A 67 -6.50 10.66 -25.27
CA VAL A 67 -7.48 11.71 -25.05
C VAL A 67 -7.58 12.55 -26.33
N PHE A 68 -8.70 12.44 -27.06
CA PHE A 68 -9.08 13.41 -28.09
C PHE A 68 -10.15 14.34 -27.50
N PHE A 69 -9.77 15.57 -27.15
CA PHE A 69 -10.74 16.65 -26.91
C PHE A 69 -10.94 17.42 -28.22
N GLY A 70 -12.16 17.36 -28.76
CA GLY A 70 -12.58 18.20 -29.87
C GLY A 70 -12.94 19.59 -29.38
N ASN A 71 -12.24 20.62 -29.86
CA ASN A 71 -12.68 22.00 -29.77
C ASN A 71 -13.06 22.47 -31.18
N GLU A 72 -14.37 22.50 -31.46
CA GLU A 72 -14.89 23.27 -32.58
C GLU A 72 -14.69 24.77 -32.29
N THR A 73 -13.87 25.42 -33.09
CA THR A 73 -13.86 26.88 -33.21
C THR A 73 -14.13 27.23 -34.66
N THR A 74 -15.41 27.34 -35.01
CA THR A 74 -15.84 27.93 -36.29
C THR A 74 -15.63 29.44 -36.24
N PHE A 75 -14.57 29.92 -36.89
CA PHE A 75 -14.43 31.34 -37.23
C PHE A 75 -14.81 31.55 -38.71
N PHE A 76 -16.00 32.13 -38.92
CA PHE A 76 -16.36 32.72 -40.22
C PHE A 76 -15.61 34.04 -40.38
N SER A 77 -14.72 34.15 -41.37
CA SER A 77 -14.29 35.46 -41.88
C SER A 77 -14.21 35.44 -43.40
N LYS A 78 -15.12 36.21 -43.99
CA LYS A 78 -15.26 36.46 -45.42
C LYS A 78 -14.66 37.84 -45.68
N LYS A 79 -13.38 37.93 -46.09
CA LYS A 79 -12.87 39.07 -46.89
C LYS A 79 -11.52 38.75 -47.52
N LYS A 80 -11.44 39.03 -48.82
CA LYS A 80 -10.28 38.85 -49.72
C LYS A 80 -9.13 39.80 -49.35
N GLY A 81 -7.91 39.32 -49.52
CA GLY A 81 -6.71 40.14 -49.80
C GLY A 81 -5.72 40.28 -48.65
N VAL A 82 -4.45 39.97 -48.94
CA VAL A 82 -3.24 40.04 -48.10
C VAL A 82 -3.01 38.81 -47.20
N GLN A 83 -2.34 37.81 -47.78
CA GLN A 83 -1.94 36.56 -47.14
C GLN A 83 -0.64 36.79 -46.36
N GLY A 84 -0.75 37.20 -45.10
CA GLY A 84 0.37 37.26 -44.16
C GLY A 84 0.75 35.86 -43.66
N ASN A 85 1.97 35.42 -43.96
CA ASN A 85 2.58 34.16 -43.49
C ASN A 85 2.72 34.05 -41.96
N PHE A 86 2.32 35.10 -41.22
CA PHE A 86 2.38 35.18 -39.77
C PHE A 86 1.32 34.33 -39.05
N SER A 87 0.16 34.10 -39.67
CA SER A 87 -0.96 33.39 -39.03
C SER A 87 -0.77 31.87 -38.94
N LYS A 88 -0.14 31.23 -39.94
CA LYS A 88 0.09 29.78 -39.95
C LYS A 88 1.16 29.33 -38.95
N HIS A 89 2.29 30.06 -38.85
CA HIS A 89 3.32 29.75 -37.87
C HIS A 89 2.86 30.00 -36.43
N PHE A 90 2.02 31.02 -36.20
CA PHE A 90 1.43 31.28 -34.89
C PHE A 90 0.42 30.20 -34.49
N CYS A 91 -0.45 29.73 -35.41
CA CYS A 91 -1.38 28.63 -35.13
C CYS A 91 -0.66 27.29 -34.89
N ILE A 92 0.39 26.98 -35.66
CA ILE A 92 1.22 25.77 -35.43
C ILE A 92 1.98 25.86 -34.10
N GLY A 93 2.48 27.05 -33.74
CA GLY A 93 3.12 27.31 -32.45
C GLY A 93 2.18 27.21 -31.24
N ILE A 94 0.91 27.64 -31.37
CA ILE A 94 -0.11 27.49 -30.33
C ILE A 94 -0.55 26.03 -30.19
N GLN A 95 -0.69 25.32 -31.31
CA GLN A 95 -1.10 23.91 -31.29
C GLN A 95 0.00 23.01 -30.72
N SER A 96 1.27 23.30 -31.00
CA SER A 96 2.40 22.60 -30.36
C SER A 96 2.56 22.96 -28.89
N LEU A 97 2.25 24.20 -28.49
CA LEU A 97 2.25 24.62 -27.09
C LEU A 97 1.15 23.94 -26.28
N ASN A 98 -0.06 23.80 -26.82
CA ASN A 98 -1.16 23.09 -26.17
C ASN A 98 -0.84 21.60 -25.99
N VAL A 99 -0.29 20.94 -27.02
CA VAL A 99 0.15 19.54 -26.92
C VAL A 99 1.24 19.37 -25.86
N LEU A 100 2.17 20.32 -25.76
CA LEU A 100 3.19 20.31 -24.72
C LEU A 100 2.59 20.50 -23.32
N LEU A 101 1.63 21.41 -23.16
CA LEU A 101 0.93 21.64 -21.89
C LEU A 101 0.11 20.41 -21.47
N ASP A 102 -0.61 19.77 -22.39
CA ASP A 102 -1.36 18.54 -22.15
C ASP A 102 -0.42 17.39 -21.73
N LEU A 103 0.74 17.28 -22.39
CA LEU A 103 1.77 16.30 -22.02
C LEU A 103 2.32 16.58 -20.61
N ILE A 104 2.58 17.84 -20.27
CA ILE A 104 3.06 18.25 -18.94
C ILE A 104 2.00 17.96 -17.88
N GLU A 105 0.72 18.22 -18.15
CA GLU A 105 -0.38 17.93 -17.22
C GLU A 105 -0.52 16.42 -17.00
N ALA A 106 -0.51 15.62 -18.06
CA ALA A 106 -0.56 14.16 -17.96
C ALA A 106 0.65 13.60 -17.18
N LEU A 107 1.86 14.08 -17.48
CA LEU A 107 3.07 13.70 -16.78
C LEU A 107 2.99 14.09 -15.29
N PHE A 108 2.50 15.29 -15.00
CA PHE A 108 2.31 15.76 -13.64
C PHE A 108 1.34 14.87 -12.86
N LEU A 109 0.17 14.56 -13.42
CA LEU A 109 -0.83 13.70 -12.77
C LEU A 109 -0.30 12.28 -12.50
N ILE A 110 0.47 11.71 -13.43
CA ILE A 110 1.07 10.37 -13.27
C ILE A 110 2.17 10.38 -12.20
N LEU A 111 2.99 11.43 -12.15
CA LEU A 111 4.10 11.52 -11.20
C LEU A 111 3.66 12.01 -9.83
N LEU A 112 2.57 12.76 -9.71
CA LEU A 112 2.11 13.39 -8.47
C LEU A 112 2.01 12.40 -7.29
N PRO A 113 1.25 11.29 -7.35
CA PRO A 113 1.13 10.39 -6.21
C PRO A 113 2.49 9.77 -5.84
N LEU A 114 3.35 9.49 -6.82
CA LEU A 114 4.69 8.94 -6.58
C LEU A 114 5.60 9.97 -5.89
N VAL A 115 5.56 11.23 -6.32
CA VAL A 115 6.32 12.32 -5.71
C VAL A 115 5.84 12.59 -4.29
N LEU A 116 4.53 12.67 -4.06
CA LEU A 116 3.95 12.85 -2.73
C LEU A 116 4.36 11.69 -1.80
N LEU A 117 4.33 10.45 -2.30
CA LEU A 117 4.75 9.29 -1.54
C LEU A 117 6.25 9.35 -1.21
N ALA A 118 7.10 9.69 -2.17
CA ALA A 118 8.53 9.83 -1.96
C ALA A 118 8.83 10.90 -0.90
N LEU A 119 8.19 12.06 -0.99
CA LEU A 119 8.30 13.12 0.01
C LEU A 119 7.87 12.63 1.41
N LEU A 120 6.76 11.89 1.48
CA LEU A 120 6.26 11.36 2.74
C LEU A 120 7.21 10.30 3.33
N ILE A 121 7.77 9.42 2.51
CA ILE A 121 8.76 8.41 2.94
C ILE A 121 10.02 9.10 3.48
N VAL A 122 10.55 10.10 2.76
CA VAL A 122 11.72 10.88 3.22
C VAL A 122 11.43 11.60 4.53
N ALA A 123 10.25 12.22 4.64
CA ALA A 123 9.81 12.86 5.89
C ALA A 123 9.70 11.85 7.04
N TYR A 124 9.14 10.66 6.78
CA TYR A 124 9.02 9.59 7.76
C TYR A 124 10.39 9.09 8.23
N THR A 125 11.33 8.84 7.31
CA THR A 125 12.67 8.36 7.68
C THR A 125 13.47 9.40 8.45
N THR A 126 13.27 10.69 8.16
CA THR A 126 13.99 11.80 8.82
C THR A 126 13.38 12.14 10.17
N HIS A 127 12.07 12.09 10.31
CA HIS A 127 11.32 12.54 11.50
C HIS A 127 10.47 11.43 12.12
N ARG A 128 11.03 10.23 12.31
CA ARG A 128 10.27 9.06 12.80
C ARG A 128 9.51 9.32 14.11
N GLY A 129 10.11 10.04 15.07
CA GLY A 129 9.46 10.38 16.33
C GLY A 129 8.21 11.23 16.16
N MET A 130 8.26 12.23 15.25
CA MET A 130 7.11 13.04 14.87
C MET A 130 5.98 12.17 14.35
N PHE A 131 6.26 11.28 13.40
CA PHE A 131 5.26 10.39 12.79
C PHE A 131 4.60 9.47 13.82
N LEU A 132 5.38 8.87 14.73
CA LEU A 132 4.84 8.10 15.84
C LEU A 132 3.89 8.95 16.70
N ARG A 133 4.30 10.18 17.04
CA ARG A 133 3.50 11.10 17.84
C ARG A 133 2.22 11.54 17.16
N ILE A 134 2.21 11.78 15.84
CA ILE A 134 0.98 12.12 15.11
C ILE A 134 0.10 10.90 14.78
N GLY A 135 0.51 9.69 15.17
CA GLY A 135 -0.27 8.46 15.05
C GLY A 135 0.07 7.57 13.86
N PHE A 136 1.09 7.93 13.08
CA PHE A 136 1.60 7.15 11.95
C PHE A 136 2.82 6.32 12.37
N SER A 137 2.58 5.09 12.83
CA SER A 137 3.65 4.13 13.05
C SER A 137 4.01 3.40 11.75
N HIS A 138 4.97 2.49 11.81
CA HIS A 138 5.43 1.72 10.65
C HIS A 138 4.28 0.99 9.93
N LYS A 139 3.26 0.51 10.65
CA LYS A 139 2.10 -0.18 10.05
C LYS A 139 1.14 0.75 9.33
N GLU A 140 0.84 1.94 9.86
CA GLU A 140 0.01 2.92 9.14
C GLU A 140 0.77 3.48 7.93
N MET A 141 2.07 3.74 8.08
CA MET A 141 2.91 4.22 6.99
C MET A 141 3.08 3.20 5.88
N GLY A 142 3.25 1.92 6.22
CA GLY A 142 3.30 0.85 5.23
C GLY A 142 1.93 0.58 4.60
N LEU A 143 0.84 0.69 5.36
CA LEU A 143 -0.51 0.62 4.80
C LEU A 143 -0.79 1.76 3.83
N LEU A 144 -0.34 2.98 4.12
CA LEU A 144 -0.51 4.15 3.24
C LEU A 144 0.38 4.07 1.99
N SER A 145 1.59 3.52 2.11
CA SER A 145 2.59 3.54 1.04
C SER A 145 2.61 2.29 0.18
N ILE A 146 2.55 1.10 0.76
CA ILE A 146 2.59 -0.19 0.05
C ILE A 146 1.18 -0.71 -0.19
N GLY A 147 0.25 -0.44 0.73
CA GLY A 147 -1.10 -1.00 0.69
C GLY A 147 -1.87 -0.74 -0.60
N PRO A 148 -1.98 0.51 -1.08
CA PRO A 148 -2.66 0.81 -2.33
C PRO A 148 -1.99 0.15 -3.54
N PHE A 149 -0.65 0.09 -3.58
CA PHE A 149 0.06 -0.64 -4.63
C PHE A 149 -0.24 -2.14 -4.62
N ALA A 150 -0.25 -2.73 -3.41
CA ALA A 150 -0.53 -4.13 -3.22
C ALA A 150 -1.93 -4.51 -3.71
N ALA A 151 -2.90 -3.61 -3.51
CA ALA A 151 -4.31 -3.92 -3.61
C ALA A 151 -5.05 -3.21 -4.77
N MET A 152 -4.38 -2.38 -5.57
CA MET A 152 -5.04 -1.64 -6.67
C MET A 152 -5.65 -2.52 -7.75
N MET A 153 -5.16 -3.77 -7.91
CA MET A 153 -5.68 -4.71 -8.92
C MET A 153 -6.86 -5.55 -8.40
N PHE A 154 -7.29 -5.32 -7.16
CA PHE A 154 -8.29 -6.15 -6.50
C PHE A 154 -9.51 -5.30 -6.15
N ASP A 155 -10.63 -5.63 -6.78
CA ASP A 155 -11.93 -5.02 -6.52
C ASP A 155 -12.78 -5.96 -5.66
N MET A 156 -13.31 -5.43 -4.56
CA MET A 156 -14.27 -6.14 -3.72
C MET A 156 -15.69 -5.83 -4.23
N PRO A 157 -16.45 -6.82 -4.74
CA PRO A 157 -17.81 -6.58 -5.20
C PRO A 157 -18.69 -6.22 -4.00
N VAL A 158 -19.42 -5.11 -4.12
CA VAL A 158 -20.39 -4.66 -3.10
C VAL A 158 -21.80 -5.00 -3.55
N PHE A 159 -22.10 -4.80 -4.83
CA PHE A 159 -23.44 -4.99 -5.38
C PHE A 159 -23.38 -5.55 -6.80
N ILE A 160 -24.11 -6.64 -7.03
CA ILE A 160 -24.25 -7.27 -8.36
C ILE A 160 -25.74 -7.58 -8.58
N TYR A 161 -26.42 -6.79 -9.42
CA TYR A 161 -27.82 -7.02 -9.73
C TYR A 161 -28.13 -6.74 -11.20
N LYS A 162 -28.59 -7.76 -11.94
CA LYS A 162 -28.80 -7.70 -13.40
C LYS A 162 -27.56 -7.12 -14.13
N ASN A 163 -27.69 -5.92 -14.70
CA ASN A 163 -26.62 -5.21 -15.42
C ASN A 163 -25.94 -4.13 -14.56
N TYR A 164 -26.17 -4.14 -13.25
CA TYR A 164 -25.51 -3.26 -12.29
C TYR A 164 -24.39 -4.01 -11.58
N PHE A 165 -23.19 -3.45 -11.63
CA PHE A 165 -22.02 -3.93 -10.93
C PHE A 165 -21.32 -2.75 -10.24
N LEU A 166 -21.30 -2.78 -8.92
CA LEU A 166 -20.54 -1.84 -8.09
C LEU A 166 -19.53 -2.63 -7.27
N ALA A 167 -18.26 -2.29 -7.43
CA ALA A 167 -17.19 -2.78 -6.60
C ALA A 167 -16.46 -1.63 -5.90
N PHE A 168 -15.72 -1.95 -4.84
CA PHE A 168 -14.81 -1.04 -4.18
C PHE A 168 -13.40 -1.54 -4.39
N ASN A 169 -12.55 -0.70 -4.98
CA ASN A 169 -11.15 -1.03 -5.14
C ASN A 169 -10.48 -1.09 -3.77
N ILE A 170 -9.82 -2.22 -3.47
CA ILE A 170 -9.23 -2.42 -2.16
C ILE A 170 -8.11 -1.40 -1.93
N GLY A 171 -7.27 -1.15 -2.93
CA GLY A 171 -6.17 -0.20 -2.84
C GLY A 171 -6.60 1.26 -2.85
N GLY A 172 -7.46 1.66 -3.79
CA GLY A 172 -7.86 3.04 -4.03
C GLY A 172 -8.96 3.56 -3.11
N ALA A 173 -9.83 2.68 -2.57
CA ALA A 173 -10.93 3.08 -1.68
C ALA A 173 -10.83 2.45 -0.28
N VAL A 174 -10.77 1.12 -0.19
CA VAL A 174 -10.89 0.43 1.11
C VAL A 174 -9.72 0.77 2.04
N VAL A 175 -8.48 0.74 1.55
CA VAL A 175 -7.29 1.08 2.34
C VAL A 175 -7.34 2.52 2.88
N PRO A 176 -7.60 3.55 2.06
CA PRO A 176 -7.76 4.92 2.56
C PRO A 176 -8.89 5.09 3.57
N ILE A 177 -10.05 4.46 3.33
CA ILE A 177 -11.21 4.53 4.24
C ILE A 177 -10.88 3.90 5.60
N VAL A 178 -10.31 2.70 5.60
CA VAL A 178 -9.94 1.98 6.83
C VAL A 178 -8.88 2.77 7.61
N LEU A 179 -7.86 3.30 6.91
CA LEU A 179 -6.83 4.13 7.54
C LEU A 179 -7.42 5.41 8.14
N SER A 180 -8.37 6.06 7.45
CA SER A 180 -9.05 7.26 7.93
C SER A 180 -9.84 7.00 9.22
N ILE A 181 -10.67 5.95 9.24
CA ILE A 181 -11.44 5.56 10.42
C ILE A 181 -10.52 5.21 11.58
N HIS A 182 -9.42 4.50 11.29
CA HIS A 182 -8.42 4.15 12.31
C HIS A 182 -7.76 5.38 12.91
N LEU A 183 -7.31 6.34 12.10
CA LEU A 183 -6.66 7.55 12.61
C LEU A 183 -7.60 8.38 13.49
N LEU A 184 -8.88 8.49 13.11
CA LEU A 184 -9.91 9.16 13.92
C LEU A 184 -10.07 8.50 15.30
N LYS A 185 -10.14 7.16 15.35
CA LYS A 185 -10.24 6.38 16.59
C LYS A 185 -8.95 6.46 17.41
N LYS A 186 -7.79 6.23 16.78
CA LYS A 186 -6.46 6.21 17.44
C LYS A 186 -6.14 7.55 18.12
N LYS A 187 -6.61 8.67 17.56
CA LYS A 187 -6.42 10.01 18.14
C LYS A 187 -7.58 10.50 19.01
N ASN A 188 -8.55 9.64 19.30
CA ASN A 188 -9.74 9.98 20.10
C ASN A 188 -10.34 11.31 19.64
N ILE A 189 -10.63 11.40 18.34
CA ILE A 189 -11.27 12.57 17.74
C ILE A 189 -12.78 12.45 17.95
N SER A 190 -13.42 13.53 18.42
CA SER A 190 -14.87 13.55 18.66
C SER A 190 -15.64 13.32 17.37
N ALA A 191 -16.65 12.45 17.42
CA ALA A 191 -17.53 12.14 16.29
C ALA A 191 -18.18 13.41 15.71
N VAL A 192 -18.53 14.39 16.54
CA VAL A 192 -19.13 15.66 16.08
C VAL A 192 -18.16 16.42 15.17
N LYS A 193 -16.88 16.53 15.57
CA LYS A 193 -15.84 17.18 14.76
C LYS A 193 -15.60 16.40 13.47
N SER A 194 -15.50 15.07 13.55
CA SER A 194 -15.35 14.21 12.37
C SER A 194 -16.49 14.38 11.37
N ILE A 195 -17.73 14.28 11.83
CA ILE A 195 -18.91 14.40 10.96
C ILE A 195 -18.97 15.81 10.36
N SER A 196 -18.76 16.88 11.14
CA SER A 196 -18.82 18.23 10.59
C SER A 196 -17.73 18.49 9.55
N GLY A 197 -16.49 18.07 9.81
CA GLY A 197 -15.39 18.20 8.84
C GLY A 197 -15.64 17.39 7.56
N ILE A 198 -16.07 16.14 7.69
CA ILE A 198 -16.42 15.27 6.56
C ILE A 198 -17.54 15.88 5.73
N SER A 199 -18.61 16.38 6.36
CA SER A 199 -19.74 16.99 5.65
C SER A 199 -19.34 18.22 4.84
N VAL A 200 -18.48 19.09 5.39
CA VAL A 200 -18.00 20.29 4.68
C VAL A 200 -17.15 19.90 3.46
N VAL A 201 -16.22 18.96 3.63
CA VAL A 201 -15.37 18.49 2.52
C VAL A 201 -16.18 17.72 1.48
N ALA A 202 -17.16 16.91 1.90
CA ALA A 202 -18.06 16.18 1.01
C ALA A 202 -18.91 17.14 0.17
N ALA A 203 -19.50 18.17 0.77
CA ALA A 203 -20.25 19.19 0.04
C ALA A 203 -19.37 19.90 -0.99
N ALA A 204 -18.17 20.34 -0.59
CA ALA A 204 -17.22 20.97 -1.50
C ALA A 204 -16.81 20.03 -2.64
N THR A 205 -16.57 18.75 -2.35
CA THR A 205 -16.21 17.73 -3.36
C THR A 205 -17.34 17.51 -4.35
N PHE A 206 -18.59 17.39 -3.86
CA PHE A 206 -19.76 17.22 -4.71
C PHE A 206 -19.93 18.39 -5.70
N MET A 207 -19.69 19.63 -5.25
CA MET A 207 -19.82 20.82 -6.11
C MET A 207 -18.77 20.91 -7.24
N ILE A 208 -17.63 20.22 -7.11
CA ILE A 208 -16.53 20.29 -8.09
C ILE A 208 -16.45 19.04 -8.98
N THR A 209 -17.11 17.96 -8.59
CA THR A 209 -17.10 16.68 -9.31
C THR A 209 -18.25 16.59 -10.28
N ARG A 210 -18.08 15.76 -11.31
CA ARG A 210 -19.08 15.54 -12.36
C ARG A 210 -19.10 14.07 -12.75
N VAL A 211 -20.28 13.53 -13.06
CA VAL A 211 -20.42 12.17 -13.56
C VAL A 211 -20.10 12.13 -15.06
N THR A 212 -19.23 11.21 -15.45
CA THR A 212 -18.87 10.94 -16.84
C THR A 212 -18.99 9.46 -17.14
N ASP A 213 -18.84 9.07 -18.41
CA ASP A 213 -18.89 7.66 -18.83
C ASP A 213 -17.77 6.80 -18.21
N MET A 214 -16.66 7.42 -17.79
CA MET A 214 -15.55 6.74 -17.11
C MET A 214 -15.67 6.74 -15.58
N GLY A 215 -16.69 7.39 -15.01
CA GLY A 215 -16.90 7.55 -13.57
C GLY A 215 -16.96 9.01 -13.13
N VAL A 216 -16.83 9.24 -11.82
CA VAL A 216 -16.83 10.58 -11.24
C VAL A 216 -15.43 11.18 -11.35
N VAL A 217 -15.31 12.35 -11.97
CA VAL A 217 -14.03 13.03 -12.17
C VAL A 217 -14.09 14.50 -11.77
N SER A 218 -12.93 15.07 -11.46
CA SER A 218 -12.73 16.50 -11.24
C SER A 218 -11.54 16.96 -12.09
N SER A 219 -11.68 18.09 -12.77
CA SER A 219 -10.57 18.68 -13.54
C SER A 219 -9.54 19.37 -12.65
N PHE A 220 -8.30 19.48 -13.11
CA PHE A 220 -7.32 20.37 -12.49
C PHE A 220 -7.71 21.83 -12.74
N PRO A 221 -7.53 22.75 -11.76
CA PRO A 221 -6.98 22.55 -10.42
C PRO A 221 -8.02 22.19 -9.34
N PHE A 222 -9.29 22.00 -9.70
CA PHE A 222 -10.37 21.78 -8.73
C PHE A 222 -10.17 20.55 -7.85
N TYR A 223 -9.51 19.49 -8.35
CA TYR A 223 -9.24 18.29 -7.53
C TYR A 223 -8.37 18.58 -6.29
N LEU A 224 -7.65 19.71 -6.25
CA LEU A 224 -6.85 20.13 -5.09
C LEU A 224 -7.70 20.67 -3.93
N ILE A 225 -8.94 21.10 -4.19
CA ILE A 225 -9.80 21.81 -3.22
C ILE A 225 -10.04 20.98 -1.96
N PRO A 226 -10.43 19.69 -2.01
CA PRO A 226 -10.66 18.90 -0.80
C PRO A 226 -9.41 18.80 0.07
N SER A 227 -8.23 18.74 -0.55
CA SER A 227 -6.97 18.66 0.19
C SER A 227 -6.66 19.94 0.96
N ILE A 228 -6.76 21.08 0.28
CA ILE A 228 -6.50 22.41 0.85
C ILE A 228 -7.54 22.72 1.93
N LEU A 229 -8.82 22.50 1.64
CA LEU A 229 -9.91 22.72 2.58
C LEU A 229 -9.74 21.87 3.83
N SER A 230 -9.35 20.60 3.69
CA SER A 230 -9.10 19.71 4.83
C SER A 230 -7.95 20.17 5.70
N VAL A 231 -6.87 20.70 5.11
CA VAL A 231 -5.76 21.32 5.87
C VAL A 231 -6.29 22.50 6.67
N LEU A 232 -7.01 23.43 6.05
CA LEU A 232 -7.54 24.62 6.72
C LEU A 232 -8.45 24.26 7.90
N ILE A 233 -9.40 23.33 7.70
CA ILE A 233 -10.31 22.86 8.75
C ILE A 233 -9.53 22.17 9.88
N ALA A 234 -8.52 21.36 9.55
CA ALA A 234 -7.72 20.66 10.56
C ALA A 234 -6.95 21.62 11.47
N PHE A 235 -6.29 22.63 10.88
CA PHE A 235 -5.58 23.64 11.66
C PHE A 235 -6.53 24.54 12.44
N LEU A 236 -7.71 24.86 11.89
CA LEU A 236 -8.73 25.63 12.60
C LEU A 236 -9.23 24.92 13.87
N LEU A 237 -9.45 23.60 13.82
CA LEU A 237 -10.05 22.84 14.92
C LEU A 237 -9.06 22.31 15.97
N PHE A 238 -7.78 22.13 15.60
CA PHE A 238 -6.79 21.49 16.46
C PHE A 238 -5.48 22.26 16.60
N SER A 239 -5.22 23.33 15.84
CA SER A 239 -3.96 24.09 15.80
C SER A 239 -2.73 23.30 15.29
N ASN A 240 -1.61 23.98 15.08
CA ASN A 240 -0.34 23.38 14.67
C ASN A 240 0.43 22.67 15.80
N HIS A 241 0.02 22.83 17.06
CA HIS A 241 0.64 22.19 18.23
C HIS A 241 -0.07 20.89 18.64
N SER A 242 -1.15 20.51 17.95
CA SER A 242 -1.89 19.28 18.23
C SER A 242 -1.45 18.15 17.31
N GLU A 243 -1.12 17.02 17.92
CA GLU A 243 -0.83 15.77 17.23
C GLU A 243 -2.03 15.19 16.46
N LYS A 244 -3.24 15.70 16.70
CA LYS A 244 -4.47 15.26 16.01
C LYS A 244 -4.58 15.84 14.60
N THR A 245 -3.92 16.97 14.32
CA THR A 245 -4.13 17.78 13.12
C THR A 245 -3.86 17.02 11.81
N PRO A 246 -2.70 16.36 11.60
CA PRO A 246 -2.44 15.68 10.33
C PRO A 246 -3.36 14.47 10.09
N GLY A 247 -3.59 13.66 11.12
CA GLY A 247 -4.45 12.47 11.03
C GLY A 247 -5.92 12.83 10.80
N TYR A 248 -6.39 13.91 11.43
CA TYR A 248 -7.73 14.45 11.19
C TYR A 248 -7.88 14.99 9.77
N GLY A 249 -6.92 15.80 9.30
CA GLY A 249 -6.92 16.34 7.94
C GLY A 249 -6.96 15.25 6.88
N TYR A 250 -6.10 14.22 7.00
CA TYR A 250 -6.13 13.05 6.12
C TYR A 250 -7.52 12.41 6.09
N ALA A 251 -8.09 12.14 7.27
CA ALA A 251 -9.35 11.42 7.37
C ALA A 251 -10.55 12.18 6.79
N ILE A 252 -10.67 13.48 7.06
CA ILE A 252 -11.79 14.27 6.49
C ILE A 252 -11.63 14.50 4.99
N SER A 253 -10.39 14.58 4.49
CA SER A 253 -10.10 14.68 3.05
C SER A 253 -10.55 13.42 2.34
N THR A 254 -10.04 12.26 2.77
CA THR A 254 -10.37 10.96 2.15
C THR A 254 -11.84 10.61 2.28
N LEU A 255 -12.42 10.67 3.49
CA LEU A 255 -13.84 10.31 3.69
C LEU A 255 -14.78 11.32 3.04
N GLY A 256 -14.43 12.61 3.07
CA GLY A 256 -15.18 13.66 2.38
C GLY A 256 -15.20 13.43 0.87
N VAL A 257 -14.07 13.03 0.27
CA VAL A 257 -14.01 12.72 -1.16
C VAL A 257 -14.82 11.48 -1.52
N VAL A 258 -14.75 10.40 -0.74
CA VAL A 258 -15.58 9.20 -0.98
C VAL A 258 -17.07 9.52 -0.92
N ILE A 259 -17.48 10.31 0.07
CA ILE A 259 -18.90 10.62 0.26
C ILE A 259 -19.40 11.62 -0.78
N GLY A 260 -18.67 12.71 -0.98
CA GLY A 260 -19.06 13.80 -1.89
C GLY A 260 -18.82 13.48 -3.36
N GLY A 261 -17.72 12.80 -3.67
CA GLY A 261 -17.38 12.35 -5.01
C GLY A 261 -18.26 11.19 -5.45
N ASP A 262 -18.25 10.08 -4.70
CA ASP A 262 -18.96 8.87 -5.16
C ASP A 262 -20.38 8.78 -4.62
N PHE A 263 -20.57 8.77 -3.29
CA PHE A 263 -21.86 8.37 -2.70
C PHE A 263 -23.01 9.34 -3.02
N PHE A 264 -22.74 10.65 -3.05
CA PHE A 264 -23.76 11.64 -3.40
C PHE A 264 -24.14 11.60 -4.89
N HIS A 265 -23.28 11.06 -5.76
CA HIS A 265 -23.59 10.86 -7.17
C HIS A 265 -24.23 9.50 -7.48
N PHE A 266 -24.36 8.60 -6.50
CA PHE A 266 -25.00 7.29 -6.71
C PHE A 266 -26.39 7.38 -7.37
N PRO A 267 -27.31 8.30 -6.98
CA PRO A 267 -28.60 8.42 -7.66
C PRO A 267 -28.48 8.71 -9.16
N GLU A 268 -27.50 9.52 -9.56
CA GLU A 268 -27.22 9.84 -10.97
C GLU A 268 -26.56 8.66 -11.69
N ILE A 269 -25.59 8.01 -11.05
CA ILE A 269 -24.87 6.85 -11.58
C ILE A 269 -25.81 5.66 -11.84
N PHE A 270 -26.74 5.40 -10.91
CA PHE A 270 -27.68 4.28 -11.02
C PHE A 270 -28.88 4.55 -11.93
N SER A 271 -28.98 5.76 -12.52
CA SER A 271 -30.02 6.10 -13.50
C SER A 271 -29.94 5.25 -14.78
N LYS A 272 -28.75 4.70 -15.09
CA LYS A 272 -28.49 3.79 -16.20
C LYS A 272 -27.76 2.55 -15.68
N PRO A 273 -27.78 1.41 -16.40
CA PRO A 273 -26.94 0.27 -16.08
C PRO A 273 -25.47 0.71 -15.93
N PHE A 274 -24.88 0.45 -14.78
CA PHE A 274 -23.55 0.90 -14.42
C PHE A 274 -22.65 -0.30 -14.09
N MET A 275 -21.44 -0.28 -14.63
CA MET A 275 -20.38 -1.22 -14.28
C MET A 275 -19.14 -0.41 -13.91
N GLY A 276 -18.78 -0.37 -12.63
CA GLY A 276 -17.62 0.38 -12.18
C GLY A 276 -17.20 0.09 -10.75
N SER A 277 -16.08 0.68 -10.37
CA SER A 277 -15.48 0.52 -9.04
C SER A 277 -15.20 1.87 -8.40
N VAL A 278 -15.63 2.07 -7.16
CA VAL A 278 -15.23 3.22 -6.34
C VAL A 278 -13.76 3.05 -5.97
N GLY A 279 -12.94 4.07 -6.20
CA GLY A 279 -11.49 3.93 -6.03
C GLY A 279 -10.80 3.25 -7.21
N GLY A 280 -11.48 3.03 -8.35
CA GLY A 280 -11.02 2.17 -9.44
C GLY A 280 -9.70 2.60 -10.10
N ALA A 281 -9.31 3.87 -9.97
CA ALA A 281 -8.02 4.39 -10.45
C ALA A 281 -6.85 4.04 -9.50
N GLY A 282 -7.11 3.37 -8.37
CA GLY A 282 -6.09 2.95 -7.41
C GLY A 282 -5.38 4.15 -6.77
N LEU A 283 -4.06 4.25 -6.97
CA LEU A 283 -3.24 5.37 -6.49
C LEU A 283 -3.56 6.70 -7.17
N TYR A 284 -4.15 6.64 -8.35
CA TYR A 284 -4.51 7.82 -9.12
C TYR A 284 -5.91 8.31 -8.79
N ASP A 285 -6.61 7.60 -7.91
CA ASP A 285 -7.92 8.01 -7.46
C ASP A 285 -7.84 9.26 -6.58
N MET A 286 -8.81 10.14 -6.75
CA MET A 286 -8.94 11.36 -5.96
C MET A 286 -9.04 11.04 -4.47
N VAL A 287 -9.65 9.91 -4.09
CA VAL A 287 -9.75 9.43 -2.71
C VAL A 287 -8.38 9.27 -2.05
N TYR A 288 -7.41 8.68 -2.77
CA TYR A 288 -6.06 8.45 -2.27
C TYR A 288 -5.21 9.73 -2.34
N ILE A 289 -5.20 10.40 -3.50
CA ILE A 289 -4.38 11.60 -3.73
C ILE A 289 -4.77 12.69 -2.75
N ALA A 290 -6.07 12.90 -2.50
CA ALA A 290 -6.52 13.98 -1.62
C ALA A 290 -6.03 13.79 -0.18
N GLY A 291 -6.08 12.56 0.35
CA GLY A 291 -5.54 12.26 1.67
C GLY A 291 -4.02 12.44 1.72
N LEU A 292 -3.30 11.88 0.75
CA LEU A 292 -1.84 11.95 0.69
C LEU A 292 -1.34 13.39 0.57
N LEU A 293 -1.96 14.18 -0.30
CA LEU A 293 -1.65 15.60 -0.49
C LEU A 293 -1.93 16.41 0.78
N THR A 294 -3.05 16.17 1.47
CA THR A 294 -3.33 16.80 2.77
C THR A 294 -2.23 16.54 3.80
N LEU A 295 -1.69 15.33 3.88
CA LEU A 295 -0.56 15.03 4.77
C LEU A 295 0.69 15.82 4.36
N CYS A 296 1.08 15.75 3.08
CA CYS A 296 2.25 16.47 2.57
C CYS A 296 2.15 17.99 2.80
N LEU A 297 0.95 18.56 2.68
CA LEU A 297 0.70 19.98 2.94
C LEU A 297 0.70 20.30 4.43
N ALA A 298 0.17 19.44 5.31
CA ALA A 298 0.06 19.75 6.74
C ALA A 298 1.38 19.61 7.51
N LEU A 299 2.19 18.58 7.20
CA LEU A 299 3.40 18.24 7.97
C LEU A 299 4.42 19.39 8.10
N PRO A 300 4.73 20.17 7.04
CA PRO A 300 5.65 21.30 7.13
C PRO A 300 5.22 22.40 8.09
N PHE A 301 3.93 22.53 8.43
CA PHE A 301 3.42 23.59 9.31
C PHE A 301 3.28 23.15 10.78
N MET A 302 3.59 21.90 11.10
CA MET A 302 3.53 21.40 12.48
C MET A 302 4.51 22.13 13.41
N GLY A 303 4.12 22.27 14.68
CA GLY A 303 4.90 22.90 15.75
C GLY A 303 6.26 22.24 15.97
N ARG A 304 7.22 23.01 16.48
CA ARG A 304 8.60 22.52 16.69
C ARG A 304 8.65 21.42 17.74
N GLU A 305 7.80 21.46 18.75
CA GLU A 305 7.72 20.42 19.78
C GLU A 305 7.30 19.06 19.22
N ILE A 306 6.38 19.03 18.24
CA ILE A 306 5.97 17.80 17.57
C ILE A 306 7.07 17.29 16.62
N LYS A 307 7.70 18.21 15.85
CA LYS A 307 8.77 17.86 14.89
C LYS A 307 10.04 17.32 15.55
N ARG A 308 10.36 17.78 16.76
CA ARG A 308 11.57 17.41 17.51
C ARG A 308 11.37 16.20 18.41
N GLU A 309 10.22 15.55 18.36
CA GLU A 309 9.97 14.34 19.15
C GLU A 309 11.06 13.29 18.88
N ALA A 310 11.69 12.81 19.95
CA ALA A 310 12.74 11.82 19.86
C ALA A 310 12.14 10.45 19.51
N PHE A 311 12.80 9.72 18.60
CA PHE A 311 12.43 8.34 18.36
C PHE A 311 12.95 7.47 19.54
N PRO A 312 12.10 6.67 20.20
CA PRO A 312 12.53 5.84 21.32
C PRO A 312 13.39 4.67 20.80
N VAL A 313 14.71 4.82 20.82
CA VAL A 313 15.64 3.74 20.46
C VAL A 313 15.86 2.83 21.68
N LYS A 314 15.37 1.58 21.61
CA LYS A 314 15.54 0.55 22.66
C LYS A 314 16.00 -0.79 22.07
N GLU A 315 17.09 -0.81 21.30
CA GLU A 315 17.64 -2.05 20.73
C GLU A 315 18.90 -2.54 21.49
N PRO A 316 18.91 -3.77 22.03
CA PRO A 316 20.07 -4.34 22.74
C PRO A 316 21.35 -4.37 21.90
N SER A 317 21.24 -4.65 20.60
CA SER A 317 22.37 -4.72 19.66
C SER A 317 23.11 -3.38 19.52
N MET A 318 22.41 -2.26 19.64
CA MET A 318 23.03 -0.93 19.62
C MET A 318 23.88 -0.70 20.88
N PHE A 319 23.40 -1.09 22.06
CA PHE A 319 24.16 -0.98 23.30
C PHE A 319 25.42 -1.84 23.25
N LEU A 320 25.31 -3.06 22.74
CA LEU A 320 26.48 -3.93 22.53
C LEU A 320 27.46 -3.34 21.51
N ARG A 321 26.97 -2.74 20.41
CA ARG A 321 27.83 -2.06 19.43
C ARG A 321 28.53 -0.84 20.02
N LYS A 322 27.84 -0.06 20.85
CA LYS A 322 28.46 1.07 21.57
C LYS A 322 29.52 0.57 22.56
N ALA A 323 29.24 -0.51 23.29
CA ALA A 323 30.21 -1.13 24.19
C ALA A 323 31.51 -1.51 23.47
N ILE A 324 31.42 -2.10 22.27
CA ILE A 324 32.59 -2.48 21.46
C ILE A 324 33.39 -1.26 20.99
N LEU A 325 32.73 -0.12 20.74
CA LEU A 325 33.35 1.10 20.24
C LEU A 325 33.85 2.05 21.34
N SER A 326 33.39 1.86 22.58
CA SER A 326 33.77 2.67 23.73
C SER A 326 35.27 2.56 24.01
N ARG A 327 35.92 3.71 24.20
CA ARG A 327 37.33 3.79 24.60
C ARG A 327 37.51 3.65 26.11
N ASP A 328 36.48 3.95 26.88
CA ASP A 328 36.45 3.74 28.32
C ASP A 328 35.93 2.33 28.62
N TYR A 329 36.78 1.51 29.25
CA TYR A 329 36.45 0.13 29.57
C TYR A 329 35.32 -0.01 30.60
N LYS A 330 35.18 0.94 31.54
CA LYS A 330 34.08 0.92 32.53
C LYS A 330 32.75 1.21 31.83
N GLU A 331 32.75 2.18 30.92
CA GLU A 331 31.58 2.49 30.10
C GLU A 331 31.22 1.30 29.21
N ALA A 332 32.21 0.68 28.55
CA ALA A 332 32.01 -0.47 27.69
C ALA A 332 31.33 -1.64 28.42
N VAL A 333 31.80 -1.96 29.63
CA VAL A 333 31.20 -2.99 30.49
C VAL A 333 29.76 -2.64 30.85
N SER A 334 29.52 -1.40 31.30
CA SER A 334 28.18 -0.94 31.69
C SER A 334 27.18 -1.06 30.53
N LEU A 335 27.60 -0.68 29.32
CA LEU A 335 26.80 -0.82 28.10
C LEU A 335 26.56 -2.30 27.73
N ALA A 336 27.55 -3.17 27.90
CA ALA A 336 27.42 -4.60 27.63
C ALA A 336 26.46 -5.29 28.60
N ILE A 337 26.55 -5.00 29.90
CA ILE A 337 25.61 -5.50 30.92
C ILE A 337 24.19 -5.02 30.61
N LYS A 338 24.03 -3.73 30.31
CA LYS A 338 22.74 -3.14 29.93
C LYS A 338 22.15 -3.81 28.68
N ALA A 339 22.97 -4.17 27.70
CA ALA A 339 22.52 -4.90 26.52
C ALA A 339 21.96 -6.29 26.89
N VAL A 340 22.64 -7.02 27.78
CA VAL A 340 22.18 -8.32 28.28
C VAL A 340 20.87 -8.19 29.05
N GLU A 341 20.77 -7.23 29.98
CA GLU A 341 19.55 -6.98 30.77
C GLU A 341 18.36 -6.66 29.87
N MET A 342 18.53 -5.71 28.95
CA MET A 342 17.48 -5.34 27.99
C MET A 342 17.05 -6.52 27.12
N LYS A 343 18.00 -7.33 26.62
CA LYS A 343 17.66 -8.52 25.81
C LYS A 343 16.96 -9.59 26.64
N THR A 344 17.40 -9.78 27.87
CA THR A 344 16.79 -10.71 28.82
C THR A 344 15.34 -10.33 29.07
N GLU A 345 15.07 -9.06 29.41
CA GLU A 345 13.71 -8.56 29.62
C GLU A 345 12.84 -8.72 28.37
N GLU A 346 13.38 -8.40 27.19
CA GLU A 346 12.68 -8.53 25.91
C GLU A 346 12.25 -9.99 25.66
N VAL A 347 13.17 -10.95 25.84
CA VAL A 347 12.88 -12.37 25.63
C VAL A 347 12.00 -12.90 26.75
N ALA A 348 12.25 -12.55 28.01
CA ALA A 348 11.47 -12.99 29.16
C ALA A 348 9.99 -12.61 29.01
N LYS A 349 9.73 -11.34 28.62
CA LYS A 349 8.38 -10.87 28.33
C LYS A 349 7.70 -11.72 27.25
N LYS A 350 8.44 -12.16 26.23
CA LYS A 350 7.88 -13.01 25.16
C LYS A 350 7.47 -14.41 25.65
N PHE A 351 8.14 -14.91 26.68
CA PHE A 351 7.83 -16.18 27.33
C PHE A 351 6.90 -16.05 28.54
N GLY A 352 6.46 -14.83 28.90
CA GLY A 352 5.64 -14.59 30.10
C GLY A 352 6.40 -14.82 31.41
N ILE A 353 7.73 -14.65 31.40
CA ILE A 353 8.59 -14.80 32.56
C ILE A 353 8.84 -13.40 33.15
N GLU A 354 8.57 -13.25 34.43
CA GLU A 354 8.83 -12.01 35.18
C GLU A 354 9.82 -12.26 36.32
N GLY A 355 10.56 -11.22 36.70
CA GLY A 355 11.46 -11.23 37.86
C GLY A 355 12.95 -11.33 37.54
N GLU A 356 13.75 -11.18 38.59
CA GLU A 356 15.22 -11.04 38.53
C GLU A 356 15.95 -12.30 38.03
N TYR A 357 15.29 -13.47 38.10
CA TYR A 357 15.81 -14.76 37.64
C TYR A 357 15.37 -15.13 36.20
N ALA A 358 14.94 -14.14 35.42
CA ALA A 358 14.51 -14.36 34.04
C ALA A 358 15.62 -14.99 33.18
N LEU A 359 16.87 -14.51 33.30
CA LEU A 359 18.01 -15.04 32.55
C LEU A 359 18.26 -16.53 32.87
N LEU A 360 18.25 -16.86 34.17
CA LEU A 360 18.37 -18.25 34.67
C LEU A 360 17.29 -19.16 34.07
N SER A 361 16.05 -18.69 34.04
CA SER A 361 14.90 -19.44 33.51
C SER A 361 14.97 -19.64 31.99
N LEU A 362 15.56 -18.68 31.27
CA LEU A 362 15.61 -18.68 29.80
C LEU A 362 16.72 -19.58 29.26
N ILE A 363 17.95 -19.45 29.79
CA ILE A 363 19.15 -20.06 29.21
C ILE A 363 19.98 -20.90 30.19
N GLY A 364 19.58 -21.00 31.46
CA GLY A 364 20.19 -21.91 32.44
C GLY A 364 21.19 -21.26 33.41
N ARG A 365 21.76 -22.08 34.29
CA ARG A 365 22.60 -21.64 35.42
C ARG A 365 23.94 -21.06 34.97
N ASP A 366 24.65 -21.73 34.06
CA ASP A 366 26.00 -21.33 33.66
C ASP A 366 26.04 -19.88 33.15
N ALA A 367 25.12 -19.51 32.26
CA ALA A 367 25.03 -18.15 31.72
C ALA A 367 24.56 -17.11 32.76
N TYR A 368 23.76 -17.53 33.75
CA TYR A 368 23.36 -16.67 34.86
C TYR A 368 24.54 -16.39 35.80
N ASP A 369 25.34 -17.40 36.10
CA ASP A 369 26.53 -17.27 36.93
C ASP A 369 27.58 -16.37 36.24
N ASP A 370 27.78 -16.53 34.93
CA ASP A 370 28.63 -15.64 34.12
C ASP A 370 28.13 -14.18 34.15
N TYR A 371 26.82 -13.96 34.02
CA TYR A 371 26.23 -12.62 34.16
C TYR A 371 26.45 -12.03 35.56
N LEU A 372 26.30 -12.83 36.62
CA LEU A 372 26.58 -12.37 37.99
C LEU A 372 28.05 -12.02 38.19
N LEU A 373 28.98 -12.78 37.60
CA LEU A 373 30.41 -12.48 37.60
C LEU A 373 30.69 -11.15 36.91
N MET A 374 30.07 -10.89 35.74
CA MET A 374 30.20 -9.61 35.04
C MET A 374 29.75 -8.43 35.90
N LYS A 375 28.69 -8.59 36.70
CA LYS A 375 28.11 -7.53 37.54
C LYS A 375 28.90 -7.29 38.84
N ARG A 376 29.50 -8.35 39.42
CA ARG A 376 30.17 -8.28 40.73
C ARG A 376 31.66 -7.99 40.66
N LYS A 377 32.34 -8.36 39.57
CA LYS A 377 33.79 -8.22 39.50
C LYS A 377 34.17 -6.73 39.49
N GLY A 378 35.05 -6.31 40.39
CA GLY A 378 35.76 -5.04 40.22
C GLY A 378 36.64 -5.16 38.99
N ILE A 379 36.45 -4.30 37.99
CA ILE A 379 37.13 -4.42 36.69
C ILE A 379 38.30 -3.45 36.67
N PHE A 380 39.49 -3.99 36.44
CA PHE A 380 40.74 -3.25 36.59
C PHE A 380 41.58 -3.21 35.30
N SER A 381 41.22 -3.98 34.26
CA SER A 381 42.00 -4.04 33.00
C SER A 381 41.15 -4.11 31.72
N GLU A 382 41.77 -3.74 30.60
CA GLU A 382 41.16 -3.77 29.27
C GLU A 382 40.78 -5.20 28.82
N ASP A 383 41.63 -6.18 29.15
CA ASP A 383 41.36 -7.59 28.82
C ASP A 383 40.13 -8.14 29.56
N GLU A 384 39.91 -7.71 30.80
CA GLU A 384 38.69 -8.06 31.53
C GLU A 384 37.44 -7.47 30.88
N ALA A 385 37.50 -6.20 30.45
CA ALA A 385 36.39 -5.58 29.73
C ALA A 385 36.11 -6.28 28.40
N ARG A 386 37.14 -6.69 27.65
CA ARG A 386 36.96 -7.50 26.42
C ARG A 386 36.28 -8.83 26.70
N LYS A 387 36.67 -9.53 27.78
CA LYS A 387 36.00 -10.77 28.22
C LYS A 387 34.53 -10.56 28.57
N VAL A 388 34.21 -9.47 29.27
CA VAL A 388 32.80 -9.11 29.57
C VAL A 388 32.00 -8.87 28.30
N ILE A 389 32.54 -8.11 27.34
CA ILE A 389 31.84 -7.84 26.06
C ILE A 389 31.61 -9.13 25.28
N LEU A 390 32.61 -10.03 25.24
CA LEU A 390 32.47 -11.33 24.59
C LEU A 390 31.41 -12.20 25.29
N THR A 391 31.42 -12.24 26.61
CA THR A 391 30.44 -12.98 27.42
C THR A 391 29.03 -12.44 27.19
N ALA A 392 28.87 -11.11 27.20
CA ALA A 392 27.60 -10.45 26.88
C ALA A 392 27.08 -10.84 25.49
N LYS A 393 27.97 -10.88 24.49
CA LYS A 393 27.62 -11.32 23.14
C LYS A 393 27.14 -12.78 23.13
N LEU A 394 27.85 -13.68 23.79
CA LEU A 394 27.47 -15.10 23.87
C LEU A 394 26.12 -15.30 24.57
N ILE A 395 25.86 -14.55 25.64
CA ILE A 395 24.57 -14.57 26.34
C ILE A 395 23.44 -14.06 25.42
N ILE A 396 23.66 -12.95 24.71
CA ILE A 396 22.70 -12.41 23.75
C ILE A 396 22.43 -13.42 22.62
N ASP A 397 23.47 -14.03 22.04
CA ASP A 397 23.33 -15.05 21.00
C ASP A 397 22.53 -16.28 21.50
N ALA A 398 22.73 -16.69 22.76
CA ALA A 398 21.97 -17.75 23.40
C ALA A 398 20.49 -17.37 23.62
N LEU A 399 20.23 -16.14 24.07
CA LEU A 399 18.88 -15.59 24.21
C LEU A 399 18.17 -15.49 22.86
N GLU A 400 18.85 -15.03 21.80
CA GLU A 400 18.33 -15.01 20.44
C GLU A 400 18.00 -16.42 19.97
N LYS A 401 18.88 -17.40 20.18
CA LYS A 401 18.61 -18.80 19.83
C LYS A 401 17.40 -19.37 20.59
N LYS A 402 17.19 -18.96 21.85
CA LYS A 402 16.00 -19.31 22.63
C LYS A 402 14.75 -18.66 22.02
N GLU A 403 14.81 -17.38 21.68
CA GLU A 403 13.74 -16.63 21.01
C GLU A 403 13.36 -17.25 19.66
N MET A 404 14.34 -17.67 18.85
CA MET A 404 14.12 -18.31 17.54
C MET A 404 13.22 -19.55 17.59
N ARG A 405 13.18 -20.25 18.73
CA ARG A 405 12.36 -21.45 18.92
C ARG A 405 10.86 -21.15 19.06
N LEU A 406 10.52 -19.93 19.48
CA LEU A 406 9.14 -19.42 19.57
C LEU A 406 8.52 -19.31 18.17
N TYR A 407 9.31 -18.88 17.17
CA TYR A 407 8.80 -18.58 15.83
C TYR A 407 8.48 -19.82 15.00
N ALA A 408 7.32 -19.79 14.33
CA ALA A 408 6.87 -20.84 13.44
C ALA A 408 7.86 -21.07 12.29
N SER A 409 8.14 -22.33 11.95
CA SER A 409 9.04 -22.65 10.83
C SER A 409 8.40 -22.29 9.48
N PRO A 410 9.21 -22.04 8.43
CA PRO A 410 8.68 -21.81 7.08
C PRO A 410 7.72 -22.93 6.66
N LEU A 411 8.11 -24.20 6.91
CA LEU A 411 7.30 -25.36 6.58
C LEU A 411 5.92 -25.35 7.28
N SER A 412 5.88 -25.05 8.59
CA SER A 412 4.60 -24.98 9.33
C SER A 412 3.67 -23.93 8.74
N ARG A 413 4.24 -22.80 8.32
CA ARG A 413 3.49 -21.70 7.68
C ARG A 413 2.98 -22.08 6.30
N THR A 414 3.80 -22.79 5.50
CA THR A 414 3.41 -23.28 4.17
C THR A 414 2.28 -24.31 4.27
N VAL A 415 2.38 -25.29 5.17
CA VAL A 415 1.33 -26.29 5.38
C VAL A 415 0.03 -25.63 5.81
N ALA A 416 0.08 -24.69 6.77
CA ALA A 416 -1.09 -23.93 7.19
C ALA A 416 -1.75 -23.17 6.02
N PHE A 417 -0.94 -22.51 5.18
CA PHE A 417 -1.41 -21.80 3.99
C PHE A 417 -2.07 -22.73 2.97
N LEU A 418 -1.51 -23.93 2.74
CA LEU A 418 -2.09 -24.91 1.81
C LEU A 418 -3.45 -25.44 2.28
N ILE A 419 -3.60 -25.67 3.59
CA ILE A 419 -4.89 -26.06 4.19
C ILE A 419 -5.93 -24.94 4.00
N ASP A 420 -5.56 -23.71 4.32
CA ASP A 420 -6.43 -22.55 4.14
C ASP A 420 -6.81 -22.37 2.65
N PHE A 421 -5.85 -22.53 1.74
CA PHE A 421 -6.07 -22.40 0.30
C PHE A 421 -7.02 -23.48 -0.22
N ALA A 422 -6.83 -24.76 0.15
CA ALA A 422 -7.70 -25.86 -0.27
C ALA A 422 -9.15 -25.65 0.21
N MET A 423 -9.33 -25.18 1.43
CA MET A 423 -10.65 -24.84 1.97
C MET A 423 -11.29 -23.69 1.18
N LEU A 424 -10.59 -22.56 1.02
CA LEU A 424 -11.10 -21.38 0.31
C LEU A 424 -11.39 -21.69 -1.16
N PHE A 425 -10.55 -22.49 -1.81
CA PHE A 425 -10.75 -22.95 -3.18
C PHE A 425 -12.06 -23.74 -3.31
N SER A 426 -12.30 -24.69 -2.40
CA SER A 426 -13.51 -25.51 -2.37
C SER A 426 -14.77 -24.67 -2.15
N VAL A 427 -14.73 -23.75 -1.18
CA VAL A 427 -15.83 -22.81 -0.90
C VAL A 427 -16.10 -21.91 -2.10
N SER A 428 -15.06 -21.42 -2.77
CA SER A 428 -15.20 -20.55 -3.95
C SER A 428 -15.83 -21.27 -5.13
N ILE A 429 -15.50 -22.55 -5.35
CA ILE A 429 -16.16 -23.40 -6.37
C ILE A 429 -17.65 -23.54 -6.06
N PHE A 430 -17.99 -23.87 -4.81
CA PHE A 430 -19.39 -24.04 -4.39
C PHE A 430 -20.24 -22.80 -4.71
N PHE A 431 -19.77 -21.62 -4.32
CA PHE A 431 -20.48 -20.37 -4.62
C PHE A 431 -20.47 -20.01 -6.11
N ALA A 432 -19.40 -20.32 -6.84
CA ALA A 432 -19.35 -20.10 -8.28
C ALA A 432 -20.40 -20.93 -9.03
N ILE A 433 -20.62 -22.18 -8.64
CA ILE A 433 -21.67 -23.05 -9.20
C ILE A 433 -23.05 -22.50 -8.86
N ILE A 434 -23.31 -22.17 -7.59
CA ILE A 434 -24.63 -21.68 -7.13
C ILE A 434 -25.02 -20.37 -7.78
N SER A 435 -24.05 -19.51 -8.12
CA SER A 435 -24.32 -18.24 -8.79
C SER A 435 -25.09 -18.40 -10.12
N GLY A 436 -24.94 -19.54 -10.81
CA GLY A 436 -25.59 -19.79 -12.11
C GLY A 436 -25.12 -18.85 -13.23
N LYS A 437 -24.03 -18.11 -13.00
CA LYS A 437 -23.39 -17.17 -13.94
C LYS A 437 -22.10 -17.76 -14.47
N ASN A 438 -21.28 -16.96 -15.17
CA ASN A 438 -19.96 -17.37 -15.64
C ASN A 438 -19.12 -17.93 -14.49
N PHE A 439 -18.88 -19.24 -14.53
CA PHE A 439 -18.20 -19.97 -13.46
C PHE A 439 -16.82 -19.38 -13.15
N ILE A 440 -16.00 -19.13 -14.18
CA ILE A 440 -14.63 -18.65 -14.03
C ILE A 440 -14.60 -17.28 -13.34
N GLY A 441 -15.42 -16.34 -13.82
CA GLY A 441 -15.51 -14.99 -13.25
C GLY A 441 -16.00 -15.02 -11.80
N MET A 442 -17.08 -15.77 -11.53
CA MET A 442 -17.59 -15.91 -10.16
C MET A 442 -16.58 -16.58 -9.23
N PHE A 443 -15.90 -17.63 -9.69
CA PHE A 443 -14.86 -18.33 -8.94
C PHE A 443 -13.73 -17.38 -8.55
N VAL A 444 -13.19 -16.61 -9.50
CA VAL A 444 -12.09 -15.64 -9.23
C VAL A 444 -12.55 -14.56 -8.24
N ILE A 445 -13.77 -14.04 -8.41
CA ILE A 445 -14.34 -13.02 -7.53
C ILE A 445 -14.49 -13.56 -6.10
N PHE A 446 -15.08 -14.76 -5.93
CA PHE A 446 -15.25 -15.37 -4.62
C PHE A 446 -13.91 -15.72 -3.99
N LEU A 447 -12.98 -16.29 -4.75
CA LEU A 447 -11.65 -16.63 -4.25
C LEU A 447 -10.91 -15.40 -3.74
N SER A 448 -10.91 -14.31 -4.52
CA SER A 448 -10.20 -13.07 -4.15
C SER A 448 -10.84 -12.39 -2.93
N SER A 449 -12.18 -12.28 -2.93
CA SER A 449 -12.92 -11.55 -1.88
C SER A 449 -12.96 -12.32 -0.56
N PHE A 450 -13.31 -13.62 -0.61
CA PHE A 450 -13.39 -14.44 0.60
C PHE A 450 -12.02 -14.67 1.21
N GLN A 451 -10.97 -14.84 0.41
CA GLN A 451 -9.62 -14.97 0.95
C GLN A 451 -9.25 -13.74 1.79
N PHE A 452 -9.43 -12.54 1.26
CA PHE A 452 -9.06 -11.32 1.98
C PHE A 452 -9.79 -11.18 3.31
N LEU A 453 -11.12 -11.35 3.29
CA LEU A 453 -11.96 -11.28 4.49
C LEU A 453 -11.62 -12.40 5.48
N TYR A 454 -11.44 -13.63 4.99
CA TYR A 454 -11.12 -14.81 5.80
C TYR A 454 -9.84 -14.61 6.61
N PHE A 455 -8.74 -14.24 5.95
CA PHE A 455 -7.47 -14.03 6.64
C PHE A 455 -7.55 -12.85 7.61
N THR A 456 -8.13 -11.72 7.18
CA THR A 456 -8.19 -10.50 8.00
C THR A 456 -9.05 -10.69 9.26
N ILE A 457 -10.24 -11.27 9.12
CA ILE A 457 -11.21 -11.42 10.21
C ILE A 457 -10.77 -12.51 11.18
N LEU A 458 -10.40 -13.71 10.71
CA LEU A 458 -10.03 -14.80 11.62
C LEU A 458 -8.74 -14.51 12.37
N GLU A 459 -7.74 -13.90 11.72
CA GLU A 459 -6.53 -13.50 12.42
C GLU A 459 -6.79 -12.39 13.44
N TYR A 460 -7.68 -11.45 13.14
CA TYR A 460 -8.06 -10.41 14.10
C TYR A 460 -8.79 -10.99 15.32
N LEU A 461 -9.78 -11.87 15.12
CA LEU A 461 -10.59 -12.40 16.20
C LEU A 461 -9.88 -13.48 17.03
N TYR A 462 -9.16 -14.38 16.37
CA TYR A 462 -8.60 -15.59 17.01
C TYR A 462 -7.07 -15.64 17.02
N GLY A 463 -6.39 -14.71 16.32
CA GLY A 463 -4.96 -14.80 16.07
C GLY A 463 -4.58 -16.00 15.20
N SER A 464 -5.54 -16.67 14.55
CA SER A 464 -5.28 -17.88 13.75
C SER A 464 -6.33 -18.04 12.67
N THR A 465 -5.92 -18.59 11.53
CA THR A 465 -6.82 -19.15 10.52
C THR A 465 -7.04 -20.63 10.82
N VAL A 466 -7.97 -21.28 10.11
CA VAL A 466 -8.22 -22.71 10.30
C VAL A 466 -6.96 -23.53 10.03
N GLY A 467 -6.25 -23.29 8.93
CA GLY A 467 -5.00 -23.97 8.62
C GLY A 467 -3.90 -23.72 9.66
N LYS A 468 -3.80 -22.49 10.17
CA LYS A 468 -2.86 -22.17 11.26
C LYS A 468 -3.23 -22.86 12.57
N ALA A 469 -4.52 -22.97 12.89
CA ALA A 469 -5.00 -23.68 14.06
C ALA A 469 -4.66 -25.18 13.98
N PHE A 470 -4.84 -25.80 12.80
CA PHE A 470 -4.45 -27.20 12.55
C PHE A 470 -2.95 -27.47 12.78
N VAL A 471 -2.08 -26.51 12.46
CA VAL A 471 -0.62 -26.64 12.64
C VAL A 471 -0.16 -26.06 14.00
N HIS A 472 -1.10 -25.70 14.89
CA HIS A 472 -0.82 -25.13 16.21
C HIS A 472 0.07 -23.87 16.17
N ILE A 473 -0.16 -22.98 15.21
CA ILE A 473 0.52 -21.69 15.13
C ILE A 473 -0.47 -20.52 15.23
N ARG A 474 0.00 -19.40 15.78
CA ARG A 474 -0.80 -18.18 15.98
C ARG A 474 -0.01 -16.94 15.63
N VAL A 475 -0.74 -15.92 15.22
CA VAL A 475 -0.26 -14.59 14.88
C VAL A 475 -0.42 -13.69 16.09
N LYS A 476 0.65 -12.99 16.47
CA LYS A 476 0.68 -12.03 17.57
C LYS A 476 1.39 -10.74 17.16
N LEU A 477 1.23 -9.71 17.96
CA LEU A 477 2.10 -8.53 17.90
C LEU A 477 3.51 -8.90 18.39
N GLU A 478 4.52 -8.11 18.01
CA GLU A 478 5.91 -8.36 18.44
C GLU A 478 6.11 -8.34 19.96
N ASN A 479 5.26 -7.60 20.68
CA ASN A 479 5.21 -7.55 22.14
C ASN A 479 4.43 -8.72 22.79
N MET A 480 4.03 -9.73 22.00
CA MET A 480 3.25 -10.91 22.39
C MET A 480 1.80 -10.67 22.82
N GLU A 481 1.30 -9.44 22.65
CA GLU A 481 -0.10 -9.12 22.84
C GLU A 481 -0.98 -9.67 21.70
N LYS A 482 -2.30 -9.64 21.94
CA LYS A 482 -3.30 -10.00 20.93
C LYS A 482 -3.19 -9.09 19.72
N LEU A 483 -3.50 -9.65 18.55
CA LEU A 483 -3.41 -8.92 17.29
C LEU A 483 -4.49 -7.84 17.21
N ASP A 484 -4.12 -6.60 16.90
CA ASP A 484 -5.09 -5.54 16.60
C ASP A 484 -5.56 -5.60 15.15
N PHE A 485 -6.73 -5.01 14.89
CA PHE A 485 -7.37 -5.04 13.58
C PHE A 485 -6.48 -4.46 12.48
N ILE A 486 -5.79 -3.34 12.74
CA ILE A 486 -4.95 -2.69 11.71
C ILE A 486 -3.72 -3.52 11.40
N SER A 487 -3.08 -4.13 12.40
CA SER A 487 -2.00 -5.06 12.13
C SER A 487 -2.48 -6.31 11.35
N SER A 488 -3.71 -6.80 11.59
CA SER A 488 -4.30 -7.87 10.76
C SER A 488 -4.61 -7.40 9.34
N PHE A 489 -5.22 -6.24 9.19
CA PHE A 489 -5.59 -5.66 7.90
C PHE A 489 -4.34 -5.37 7.06
N THR A 490 -3.36 -4.65 7.61
CA THR A 490 -2.12 -4.28 6.92
C THR A 490 -1.37 -5.50 6.40
N ARG A 491 -1.22 -6.56 7.20
CA ARG A 491 -0.50 -7.75 6.72
C ARG A 491 -1.20 -8.45 5.56
N ASN A 492 -2.54 -8.40 5.55
CA ASN A 492 -3.38 -9.13 4.59
C ASN A 492 -3.59 -8.32 3.31
N ILE A 493 -3.56 -6.99 3.40
CA ILE A 493 -3.41 -6.12 2.23
C ILE A 493 -2.06 -6.39 1.54
N ILE A 494 -0.96 -6.40 2.30
CA ILE A 494 0.38 -6.62 1.73
C ILE A 494 0.54 -8.06 1.20
N ARG A 495 -0.31 -8.99 1.63
CA ARG A 495 -0.36 -10.35 1.07
C ARG A 495 -0.64 -10.36 -0.43
N PHE A 496 -1.42 -9.41 -0.94
CA PHE A 496 -1.64 -9.28 -2.38
C PHE A 496 -0.34 -8.95 -3.11
N PHE A 497 0.50 -8.09 -2.54
CA PHE A 497 1.83 -7.80 -3.08
C PHE A 497 2.77 -9.01 -2.98
N ASP A 498 2.77 -9.72 -1.84
CA ASP A 498 3.50 -10.99 -1.68
C ASP A 498 3.12 -12.01 -2.77
N MET A 499 1.85 -12.08 -3.14
CA MET A 499 1.35 -12.94 -4.22
C MET A 499 1.87 -12.52 -5.60
N LEU A 500 1.89 -11.20 -5.88
CA LEU A 500 2.42 -10.66 -7.13
C LEU A 500 3.95 -10.85 -7.25
N LEU A 501 4.67 -10.81 -6.12
CA LEU A 501 6.12 -11.00 -6.06
C LEU A 501 6.52 -12.49 -6.14
N GLY A 502 6.54 -13.01 -7.37
CA GLY A 502 7.01 -14.37 -7.65
C GLY A 502 6.16 -15.44 -6.99
N PHE A 503 4.84 -15.22 -6.88
CA PHE A 503 3.90 -16.19 -6.29
C PHE A 503 4.32 -16.67 -4.89
N TYR A 504 4.57 -15.72 -3.97
CA TYR A 504 5.05 -15.96 -2.61
C TYR A 504 6.51 -16.45 -2.50
N PHE A 505 7.26 -16.57 -3.59
CA PHE A 505 8.67 -16.97 -3.55
C PHE A 505 9.52 -16.01 -2.71
N VAL A 506 9.33 -14.69 -2.88
CA VAL A 506 10.02 -13.68 -2.07
C VAL A 506 9.62 -13.81 -0.61
N SER A 507 8.34 -14.06 -0.31
CA SER A 507 7.86 -14.27 1.05
C SER A 507 8.53 -15.49 1.71
N PHE A 508 8.73 -16.59 0.97
CA PHE A 508 9.42 -17.78 1.48
C PHE A 508 10.88 -17.47 1.85
N ILE A 509 11.61 -16.77 0.98
CA ILE A 509 12.98 -16.32 1.24
C ILE A 509 13.01 -15.43 2.49
N LEU A 510 12.14 -14.42 2.58
CA LEU A 510 12.07 -13.54 3.74
C LEU A 510 11.80 -14.30 5.03
N ILE A 511 10.87 -15.26 5.02
CA ILE A 511 10.59 -16.09 6.21
C ILE A 511 11.79 -16.96 6.58
N ALA A 512 12.53 -17.48 5.59
CA ALA A 512 13.68 -18.35 5.83
C ALA A 512 14.89 -17.61 6.44
N PHE A 513 15.12 -16.36 6.03
CA PHE A 513 16.32 -15.60 6.41
C PHE A 513 16.06 -14.47 7.44
N SER A 514 14.81 -14.06 7.66
CA SER A 514 14.47 -13.07 8.67
C SER A 514 14.68 -13.62 10.09
N PRO A 515 15.30 -12.85 11.01
CA PRO A 515 15.46 -13.27 12.41
C PRO A 515 14.13 -13.69 13.05
N LYS A 516 13.04 -12.96 12.82
CA LYS A 516 11.74 -13.30 13.41
C LYS A 516 10.88 -14.22 12.52
N LYS A 517 11.45 -14.78 11.45
CA LYS A 517 10.77 -15.59 10.41
C LYS A 517 9.52 -14.90 9.85
N GLN A 518 9.66 -13.60 9.57
CA GLN A 518 8.60 -12.74 9.07
C GLN A 518 8.60 -12.66 7.55
N ARG A 519 7.42 -12.65 6.93
CA ARG A 519 7.26 -12.18 5.54
C ARG A 519 7.13 -10.66 5.50
N LEU A 520 7.12 -10.06 4.31
CA LEU A 520 7.01 -8.60 4.14
C LEU A 520 5.80 -8.01 4.88
N GLY A 521 4.61 -8.60 4.72
CA GLY A 521 3.42 -8.14 5.43
C GLY A 521 3.52 -8.23 6.95
N ASP A 522 4.27 -9.19 7.50
CA ASP A 522 4.46 -9.32 8.94
C ASP A 522 5.40 -8.24 9.50
N ILE A 523 6.46 -7.92 8.76
CA ILE A 523 7.43 -6.85 9.07
C ILE A 523 6.70 -5.51 9.09
N VAL A 524 5.94 -5.22 8.03
CA VAL A 524 5.23 -3.94 7.91
C VAL A 524 4.12 -3.80 8.96
N ALA A 525 3.43 -4.90 9.30
CA ALA A 525 2.38 -4.87 10.31
C ALA A 525 2.89 -4.92 11.77
N GLY A 526 4.21 -5.16 11.97
CA GLY A 526 4.83 -5.21 13.30
C GLY A 526 4.47 -6.46 14.09
N THR A 527 4.57 -7.63 13.44
CA THR A 527 3.88 -8.84 13.92
C THR A 527 4.66 -10.11 13.68
N ILE A 528 4.37 -11.15 14.45
CA ILE A 528 5.10 -12.41 14.46
C ILE A 528 4.14 -13.60 14.41
N VAL A 529 4.64 -14.73 13.92
CA VAL A 529 3.90 -16.01 13.95
C VAL A 529 4.65 -16.95 14.88
N VAL A 530 3.97 -17.36 15.93
CA VAL A 530 4.52 -18.16 17.03
C VAL A 530 3.87 -19.52 17.09
N LYS A 531 4.61 -20.52 17.57
CA LYS A 531 4.04 -21.82 17.91
C LYS A 531 3.21 -21.70 19.18
N ASN A 532 2.12 -22.46 19.26
CA ASN A 532 1.42 -22.62 20.52
C ASN A 532 2.37 -23.34 21.49
N MET A 533 2.70 -22.64 22.58
CA MET A 533 3.38 -23.21 23.72
C MET A 533 2.38 -23.90 24.63
#